data_AF-A0A1W9QIY6-F1
#
_entry.id   AF-A0A1W9QIY6-F1
#
_cell.length_a   1.000
_cell.length_b   1.000
_cell.length_c   1.000
_cell.angle_alpha   90.00
_cell.angle_beta   90.00
_cell.angle_gamma   90.00
#
_symmetry.space_group_name_H-M   'P 1'
#
loop_
_entity.id
_entity.type
_entity.pdbx_description
1 polymer ?
#
loop_
_entity_poly.entity_id
_entity_poly.type
_entity_poly.pdbx_seq_one_letter_code
_entity_poly.pdbx_strand_id
1 'polypeptide(L)'
;MATATATATAMAIITSTATITTITSITTGARTDMPSLVPIFASGVRSLRSHEGMNVRVPRATLAYTARLLQLASQSLPTGAFAYSSGLEAVVELGWVKGEDGWREYLVTMLTSSVARLEIPYFLRMYDAWEARDGALAASFSARLRASRETRELAEQEGQMGRALARVLKELFPELELDDRSFRTYAQALSLGSVCYGIPREEAATLLAYSWVEQHVTALARLLPLGPLASQKLLDGVLPSIGRAVLIGSSLKDDEIGASCPRLALASAFHETQYCRVFRS
;
A
#
# COMPACT_ATOMS: atom_id res chain seq x y z
N MET A 1 39.80 54.05 -1.74
CA MET A 1 38.47 54.65 -1.43
C MET A 1 37.43 53.64 -1.88
N ALA A 2 37.06 52.64 -1.08
CA ALA A 2 36.28 52.69 0.18
C ALA A 2 34.86 53.23 -0.04
N THR A 3 33.88 52.33 -0.17
CA THR A 3 32.74 52.17 0.75
C THR A 3 31.86 50.98 0.34
N ALA A 4 31.93 49.91 1.12
CA ALA A 4 30.96 48.83 1.15
C ALA A 4 29.84 49.22 2.13
N THR A 5 28.58 49.02 1.76
CA THR A 5 27.43 49.25 2.64
C THR A 5 26.69 47.93 2.81
N ALA A 6 26.86 47.33 4.00
CA ALA A 6 26.04 46.23 4.47
C ALA A 6 24.73 46.80 5.05
N THR A 7 23.60 46.16 4.73
CA THR A 7 22.33 46.45 5.39
C THR A 7 21.68 45.13 5.77
N ALA A 8 21.73 44.82 7.06
CA ALA A 8 20.96 43.77 7.70
C ALA A 8 19.54 44.31 7.96
N THR A 9 18.51 43.52 7.69
CA THR A 9 17.15 43.79 8.20
C THR A 9 16.46 42.48 8.53
N ALA A 10 15.94 42.44 9.74
CA ALA A 10 15.43 41.28 10.44
C ALA A 10 13.95 40.98 10.14
N MET A 11 13.64 39.68 10.13
CA MET A 11 12.53 39.02 10.82
C MET A 11 11.13 39.69 10.82
N ALA A 12 10.18 39.11 10.08
CA ALA A 12 8.76 39.15 10.42
C ALA A 12 8.08 37.86 9.96
N ILE A 13 7.75 37.02 10.93
CA ILE A 13 6.90 35.84 10.81
C ILE A 13 5.46 36.34 10.70
N ILE A 14 4.80 36.11 9.56
CA ILE A 14 3.37 36.41 9.38
C ILE A 14 2.57 35.16 9.75
N THR A 15 2.11 35.12 11.01
CA THR A 15 1.09 34.20 11.49
C THR A 15 -0.28 34.78 11.11
N SER A 16 -1.00 34.14 10.17
CA SER A 16 -2.38 34.51 9.83
C SER A 16 -3.35 33.79 10.76
N THR A 17 -4.04 34.56 11.60
CA THR A 17 -5.13 34.08 12.45
C THR A 17 -6.42 34.71 11.92
N ALA A 18 -7.26 33.92 11.25
CA ALA A 18 -8.55 34.39 10.72
C ALA A 18 -9.64 34.26 11.80
N THR A 19 -10.18 35.40 12.21
CA THR A 19 -11.31 35.56 13.14
C THR A 19 -12.63 35.27 12.41
N ILE A 20 -13.43 34.34 12.91
CA ILE A 20 -14.80 34.09 12.40
C ILE A 20 -15.77 35.02 13.14
N THR A 21 -16.37 35.96 12.41
CA THR A 21 -17.47 36.82 12.87
C THR A 21 -18.80 36.16 12.54
N THR A 22 -19.60 35.87 13.57
CA THR A 22 -20.97 35.38 13.47
C THR A 22 -21.91 36.52 13.02
N ILE A 23 -22.68 36.32 11.95
CA ILE A 23 -23.83 37.17 11.60
C ILE A 23 -25.08 36.29 11.56
N THR A 24 -26.02 36.62 12.45
CA THR A 24 -27.37 36.06 12.54
C THR A 24 -28.30 36.82 11.60
N SER A 25 -29.07 36.12 10.75
CA SER A 25 -30.37 36.63 10.28
C SER A 25 -31.33 35.50 9.94
N ILE A 26 -32.59 35.74 10.30
CA ILE A 26 -33.80 34.92 10.17
C ILE A 26 -34.47 35.37 8.85
N THR A 27 -35.09 34.57 7.98
CA THR A 27 -36.49 34.09 8.06
C THR A 27 -36.89 33.29 6.79
N THR A 28 -37.71 32.24 6.97
CA THR A 28 -38.77 31.65 6.09
C THR A 28 -38.46 30.96 4.74
N GLY A 29 -38.87 29.67 4.65
CA GLY A 29 -39.68 29.17 3.52
C GLY A 29 -39.21 27.89 2.82
N ALA A 30 -39.97 26.81 3.02
CA ALA A 30 -40.10 25.58 2.20
C ALA A 30 -38.99 24.50 2.25
N ARG A 31 -39.35 23.41 2.93
CA ARG A 31 -38.69 22.10 3.05
C ARG A 31 -38.84 21.26 1.77
N THR A 32 -37.76 20.58 1.38
CA THR A 32 -37.76 19.17 0.96
C THR A 32 -36.40 18.58 1.37
N ASP A 33 -36.42 17.79 2.44
CA ASP A 33 -35.25 17.23 3.13
C ASP A 33 -34.79 15.92 2.44
N MET A 34 -33.47 15.81 2.19
CA MET A 34 -32.74 14.54 2.00
C MET A 34 -31.52 14.60 2.95
N PRO A 35 -31.28 13.60 3.81
CA PRO A 35 -30.38 13.79 4.95
C PRO A 35 -28.90 13.66 4.56
N SER A 36 -28.13 14.69 4.89
CA SER A 36 -26.68 14.71 4.96
C SER A 36 -26.18 13.85 6.13
N LEU A 37 -25.31 12.87 5.87
CA LEU A 37 -24.64 12.08 6.90
C LEU A 37 -23.49 12.89 7.52
N VAL A 38 -23.72 13.39 8.74
CA VAL A 38 -22.69 13.92 9.65
C VAL A 38 -22.33 12.83 10.66
N PRO A 39 -21.05 12.56 10.96
CA PRO A 39 -20.70 11.54 11.95
C PRO A 39 -20.92 12.06 13.38
N ILE A 40 -21.81 11.37 14.09
CA ILE A 40 -22.08 11.49 15.52
C ILE A 40 -21.01 10.71 16.28
N PHE A 41 -20.15 11.36 17.06
CA PHE A 41 -19.57 10.76 18.28
C PHE A 41 -19.08 11.83 19.25
N ALA A 42 -19.96 12.23 20.17
CA ALA A 42 -19.59 12.90 21.40
C ALA A 42 -20.39 12.31 22.56
N SER A 43 -19.73 11.56 23.45
CA SER A 43 -19.88 11.71 24.91
C SER A 43 -19.15 10.61 25.68
N GLY A 44 -18.23 11.04 26.56
CA GLY A 44 -18.13 10.55 27.94
C GLY A 44 -17.39 9.25 28.22
N VAL A 45 -16.12 9.36 28.68
CA VAL A 45 -15.60 8.49 29.75
C VAL A 45 -14.73 9.34 30.70
N ARG A 46 -15.02 9.18 32.00
CA ARG A 46 -14.40 9.84 33.16
C ARG A 46 -12.90 9.60 33.25
N SER A 47 -12.21 10.67 33.68
CA SER A 47 -10.80 10.71 34.09
C SER A 47 -10.49 9.76 35.24
N LEU A 48 -9.45 8.93 35.06
CA LEU A 48 -8.66 8.32 36.13
C LEU A 48 -7.21 8.81 35.99
N ARG A 49 -6.62 9.17 37.14
CA ARG A 49 -5.42 10.00 37.27
C ARG A 49 -4.12 9.29 36.85
N SER A 50 -3.34 10.06 36.08
CA SER A 50 -1.89 10.07 35.79
C SER A 50 -0.95 9.03 36.45
N HIS A 51 -0.27 8.28 35.59
CA HIS A 51 1.19 8.06 35.69
C HIS A 51 1.85 8.77 34.49
N GLU A 52 2.88 9.58 34.75
CA GLU A 52 3.66 10.31 33.75
C GLU A 52 4.32 9.35 32.74
N GLY A 53 3.86 9.42 31.49
CA GLY A 53 4.42 8.69 30.37
C GLY A 53 3.96 9.36 29.08
N MET A 54 4.94 9.85 28.31
CA MET A 54 4.87 10.32 26.93
C MET A 54 3.46 10.31 26.30
N ASN A 55 2.75 11.44 26.43
CA ASN A 55 1.39 11.59 25.93
C ASN A 55 1.44 11.84 24.41
N VAL A 56 1.77 10.80 23.64
CA VAL A 56 1.66 10.83 22.18
C VAL A 56 0.17 10.93 21.86
N ARG A 57 -0.31 12.15 21.62
CA ARG A 57 -1.65 12.39 21.11
C ARG A 57 -1.73 11.86 19.69
N VAL A 58 -1.93 10.56 19.54
CA VAL A 58 -2.34 9.96 18.28
C VAL A 58 -3.76 10.49 17.99
N PRO A 59 -4.01 11.17 16.86
CA PRO A 59 -5.36 11.63 16.52
C PRO A 59 -6.33 10.44 16.55
N ARG A 60 -7.54 10.62 17.09
CA ARG A 60 -8.55 9.55 17.16
C ARG A 60 -8.89 8.93 15.79
N ALA A 61 -8.77 9.71 14.71
CA ALA A 61 -8.90 9.23 13.33
C ALA A 61 -7.77 8.26 12.94
N THR A 62 -6.55 8.52 13.41
CA THR A 62 -5.39 7.65 13.19
C THR A 62 -5.56 6.28 13.84
N LEU A 63 -6.08 6.23 15.07
CA LEU A 63 -6.37 4.95 15.73
C LEU A 63 -7.44 4.13 14.99
N ALA A 64 -8.40 4.80 14.35
CA ALA A 64 -9.49 4.14 13.64
C ALA A 64 -9.02 3.46 12.34
N TYR A 65 -8.18 4.13 11.53
CA TYR A 65 -7.67 3.51 10.30
C TYR A 65 -6.51 2.54 10.56
N THR A 66 -5.70 2.73 11.61
CA THR A 66 -4.59 1.81 11.93
C THR A 66 -5.07 0.37 12.13
N ALA A 67 -6.19 0.17 12.84
CA ALA A 67 -6.75 -1.18 13.01
C ALA A 67 -7.16 -1.81 11.67
N ARG A 68 -7.65 -0.99 10.72
CA ARG A 68 -8.02 -1.44 9.38
C ARG A 68 -6.81 -1.72 8.49
N LEU A 69 -5.76 -0.90 8.61
CA LEU A 69 -4.47 -1.15 7.97
C LEU A 69 -3.92 -2.50 8.43
N LEU A 70 -3.90 -2.77 9.74
CA LEU A 70 -3.47 -4.06 10.29
C LEU A 70 -4.36 -5.22 9.83
N GLN A 71 -5.67 -5.01 9.71
CA GLN A 71 -6.60 -6.01 9.18
C GLN A 71 -6.26 -6.37 7.72
N LEU A 72 -6.00 -5.36 6.87
CA LEU A 72 -5.61 -5.58 5.47
C LEU A 72 -4.19 -6.14 5.31
N ALA A 73 -3.28 -5.82 6.23
CA ALA A 73 -1.92 -6.36 6.27
C ALA A 73 -1.85 -7.81 6.77
N SER A 74 -2.94 -8.34 7.35
CA SER A 74 -2.92 -9.65 7.99
C SER A 74 -2.68 -10.78 6.98
N GLN A 75 -1.74 -11.68 7.30
CA GLN A 75 -1.52 -12.93 6.55
C GLN A 75 -2.75 -13.84 6.50
N SER A 76 -3.67 -13.69 7.44
CA SER A 76 -4.92 -14.45 7.49
C SER A 76 -5.97 -13.93 6.49
N LEU A 77 -5.71 -12.83 5.78
CA LEU A 77 -6.60 -12.31 4.76
C LEU A 77 -6.74 -13.36 3.63
N PRO A 78 -7.95 -13.78 3.24
CA PRO A 78 -8.16 -14.93 2.36
C PRO A 78 -7.94 -14.57 0.88
N THR A 79 -6.73 -14.09 0.57
CA THR A 79 -6.28 -13.71 -0.78
C THR A 79 -5.65 -14.88 -1.54
N GLY A 80 -5.27 -15.94 -0.83
CA GLY A 80 -4.53 -17.07 -1.39
C GLY A 80 -3.05 -16.77 -1.66
N ALA A 81 -2.52 -15.64 -1.18
CA ALA A 81 -1.13 -15.23 -1.40
C ALA A 81 -0.10 -16.29 -0.97
N PHE A 82 -0.40 -17.06 0.09
CA PHE A 82 0.47 -18.11 0.59
C PHE A 82 0.75 -19.25 -0.42
N ALA A 83 -0.09 -19.40 -1.45
CA ALA A 83 0.11 -20.44 -2.46
C ALA A 83 1.19 -20.07 -3.49
N TYR A 84 1.69 -18.83 -3.47
CA TYR A 84 2.53 -18.27 -4.52
C TYR A 84 3.95 -17.93 -4.05
N SER A 85 4.96 -18.32 -4.84
CA SER A 85 6.36 -17.93 -4.61
C SER A 85 6.80 -16.73 -5.46
N SER A 86 5.99 -16.31 -6.45
CA SER A 86 6.32 -15.23 -7.40
C SER A 86 7.68 -15.45 -8.09
N GLY A 87 7.98 -16.70 -8.47
CA GLY A 87 9.24 -17.07 -9.10
C GLY A 87 10.42 -17.31 -8.15
N LEU A 88 10.27 -17.08 -6.83
CA LEU A 88 11.35 -17.33 -5.85
C LEU A 88 11.79 -18.80 -5.81
N GLU A 89 10.88 -19.74 -6.07
CA GLU A 89 11.20 -21.17 -6.07
C GLU A 89 12.29 -21.51 -7.12
N ALA A 90 12.18 -20.95 -8.33
CA ALA A 90 13.19 -21.08 -9.37
C ALA A 90 14.50 -20.36 -9.01
N VAL A 91 14.44 -19.18 -8.36
CA VAL A 91 15.65 -18.47 -7.90
C VAL A 91 16.44 -19.30 -6.89
N VAL A 92 15.74 -20.00 -5.99
CA VAL A 92 16.33 -20.92 -5.02
C VAL A 92 16.93 -22.14 -5.70
N GLU A 93 16.17 -22.82 -6.57
CA GLU A 93 16.64 -24.02 -7.28
C GLU A 93 17.89 -23.74 -8.11
N LEU A 94 17.93 -22.62 -8.83
CA LEU A 94 19.06 -22.20 -9.64
C LEU A 94 20.24 -21.67 -8.82
N GLY A 95 20.08 -21.50 -7.50
CA GLY A 95 21.12 -21.04 -6.59
C GLY A 95 21.62 -19.62 -6.88
N TRP A 96 20.77 -18.76 -7.46
CA TRP A 96 21.13 -17.41 -7.88
C TRP A 96 21.40 -16.45 -6.71
N VAL A 97 20.75 -16.70 -5.57
CA VAL A 97 20.89 -15.93 -4.34
C VAL A 97 21.23 -16.89 -3.22
N LYS A 98 22.20 -16.52 -2.38
CA LYS A 98 22.73 -17.36 -1.31
C LYS A 98 22.93 -16.54 -0.05
N GLY A 99 22.70 -17.18 1.10
CA GLY A 99 22.90 -16.57 2.41
C GLY A 99 21.85 -15.50 2.75
N GLU A 100 21.74 -15.19 4.04
CA GLU A 100 20.76 -14.22 4.55
C GLU A 100 21.00 -12.81 3.99
N ASP A 101 22.26 -12.38 3.89
CA ASP A 101 22.62 -11.08 3.33
C ASP A 101 22.23 -10.95 1.86
N GLY A 102 22.44 -12.01 1.06
CA GLY A 102 22.06 -12.02 -0.35
C GLY A 102 20.55 -11.94 -0.54
N TRP A 103 19.76 -12.63 0.29
CA TRP A 103 18.29 -12.53 0.23
C TRP A 103 17.78 -11.16 0.66
N ARG A 104 18.40 -10.55 1.68
CA ARG A 104 18.08 -9.16 2.06
C ARG A 104 18.36 -8.21 0.90
N GLU A 105 19.54 -8.28 0.30
CA GLU A 105 19.91 -7.45 -0.85
C GLU A 105 18.97 -7.67 -2.04
N TYR A 106 18.61 -8.92 -2.34
CA TYR A 106 17.66 -9.26 -3.38
C TYR A 106 16.30 -8.61 -3.15
N LEU A 107 15.71 -8.76 -1.95
CA LEU A 107 14.41 -8.19 -1.63
C LEU A 107 14.43 -6.66 -1.61
N VAL A 108 15.48 -6.04 -1.05
CA VAL A 108 15.65 -4.57 -1.09
C VAL A 108 15.74 -4.08 -2.54
N THR A 109 16.51 -4.78 -3.38
CA THR A 109 16.68 -4.42 -4.80
C THR A 109 15.35 -4.51 -5.55
N MET A 110 14.61 -5.61 -5.37
CA MET A 110 13.28 -5.79 -5.97
C MET A 110 12.29 -4.72 -5.49
N LEU A 111 12.29 -4.43 -4.18
CA LEU A 111 11.43 -3.41 -3.60
C LEU A 111 11.73 -2.02 -4.18
N THR A 112 13.00 -1.65 -4.36
CA THR A 112 13.37 -0.29 -4.80
C THR A 112 13.52 -0.13 -6.31
N SER A 113 13.58 -1.22 -7.07
CA SER A 113 13.75 -1.19 -8.53
C SER A 113 12.49 -1.60 -9.29
N SER A 114 11.71 -2.55 -8.76
CA SER A 114 10.44 -2.99 -9.34
C SER A 114 9.28 -2.32 -8.62
N VAL A 115 9.06 -2.68 -7.34
CA VAL A 115 7.87 -2.28 -6.57
C VAL A 115 7.73 -0.76 -6.50
N ALA A 116 8.83 -0.07 -6.23
CA ALA A 116 8.90 1.39 -6.19
C ALA A 116 8.59 2.07 -7.54
N ARG A 117 8.84 1.41 -8.67
CA ARG A 117 8.79 2.03 -10.01
C ARG A 117 7.62 1.56 -10.88
N LEU A 118 6.90 0.54 -10.43
CA LEU A 118 5.81 -0.08 -11.19
C LEU A 118 4.57 -0.26 -10.31
N GLU A 119 4.66 -1.09 -9.26
CA GLU A 119 3.52 -1.42 -8.39
C GLU A 119 2.99 -0.21 -7.62
N ILE A 120 3.86 0.49 -6.88
CA ILE A 120 3.48 1.64 -6.04
C ILE A 120 2.89 2.78 -6.89
N PRO A 121 3.52 3.23 -8.00
CA PRO A 121 2.94 4.26 -8.84
C PRO A 121 1.54 3.89 -9.34
N TYR A 122 1.34 2.70 -9.90
CA TYR A 122 0.02 2.29 -10.38
C TYR A 122 -0.99 2.14 -9.24
N PHE A 123 -0.58 1.64 -8.08
CA PHE A 123 -1.42 1.57 -6.89
C PHE A 123 -1.93 2.94 -6.47
N LEU A 124 -1.04 3.94 -6.39
CA LEU A 124 -1.40 5.29 -6.02
C LEU A 124 -2.38 5.92 -7.02
N ARG A 125 -2.21 5.65 -8.31
CA ARG A 125 -3.14 6.10 -9.37
C ARG A 125 -4.52 5.44 -9.25
N MET A 126 -4.55 4.15 -8.90
CA MET A 126 -5.80 3.45 -8.62
C MET A 126 -6.48 4.01 -7.37
N TYR A 127 -5.71 4.28 -6.31
CA TYR A 127 -6.19 4.92 -5.09
C TYR A 127 -6.83 6.30 -5.40
N ASP A 128 -6.12 7.16 -6.13
CA ASP A 128 -6.61 8.50 -6.51
C ASP A 128 -7.88 8.40 -7.38
N ALA A 129 -7.93 7.44 -8.30
CA ALA A 129 -9.12 7.17 -9.11
C ALA A 129 -10.31 6.68 -8.27
N TRP A 130 -10.08 5.85 -7.25
CA TRP A 130 -11.14 5.42 -6.33
C TRP A 130 -11.66 6.58 -5.46
N GLU A 131 -10.79 7.46 -4.96
CA GLU A 131 -11.21 8.67 -4.25
C GLU A 131 -12.08 9.58 -5.13
N ALA A 132 -11.71 9.70 -6.41
CA ALA A 132 -12.48 10.43 -7.42
C ALA A 132 -13.74 9.69 -7.91
N ARG A 133 -13.99 8.46 -7.41
CA ARG A 133 -15.09 7.57 -7.84
C ARG A 133 -15.06 7.20 -9.33
N ASP A 134 -13.87 7.19 -9.93
CA ASP A 134 -13.64 6.79 -11.32
C ASP A 134 -13.11 5.34 -11.39
N GLY A 135 -14.04 4.40 -11.27
CA GLY A 135 -13.70 2.97 -11.35
C GLY A 135 -13.17 2.53 -12.72
N ALA A 136 -13.55 3.24 -13.79
CA ALA A 136 -13.04 2.94 -15.13
C ALA A 136 -11.56 3.32 -15.25
N LEU A 137 -11.18 4.48 -14.71
CA LEU A 137 -9.79 4.90 -14.64
C LEU A 137 -8.96 3.96 -13.77
N ALA A 138 -9.46 3.56 -12.60
CA ALA A 138 -8.79 2.57 -11.74
C ALA A 138 -8.58 1.23 -12.47
N ALA A 139 -9.59 0.75 -13.20
CA ALA A 139 -9.48 -0.45 -14.02
C ALA A 139 -8.45 -0.30 -15.16
N SER A 140 -8.32 0.88 -15.75
CA SER A 140 -7.31 1.16 -16.79
C SER A 140 -5.88 1.06 -16.27
N PHE A 141 -5.61 1.57 -15.06
CA PHE A 141 -4.31 1.46 -14.40
C PHE A 141 -4.04 0.01 -13.97
N SER A 142 -5.06 -0.69 -13.47
CA SER A 142 -4.96 -2.12 -13.17
C SER A 142 -4.61 -2.95 -14.41
N ALA A 143 -5.22 -2.66 -15.56
CA ALA A 143 -4.92 -3.33 -16.82
C ALA A 143 -3.46 -3.10 -17.26
N ARG A 144 -2.94 -1.87 -17.11
CA ARG A 144 -1.53 -1.55 -17.38
C ARG A 144 -0.56 -2.30 -16.45
N LEU A 145 -0.85 -2.33 -15.15
CA LEU A 145 -0.06 -3.10 -14.18
C LEU A 145 -0.11 -4.61 -14.46
N ARG A 146 -1.25 -5.14 -14.88
CA ARG A 146 -1.36 -6.55 -15.28
C ARG A 146 -0.55 -6.83 -16.55
N ALA A 147 -0.58 -5.92 -17.52
CA ALA A 147 0.14 -6.08 -18.78
C ALA A 147 1.67 -6.05 -18.61
N SER A 148 2.18 -5.43 -17.54
CA SER A 148 3.60 -5.49 -17.18
C SER A 148 4.01 -6.78 -16.47
N ARG A 149 3.08 -7.72 -16.23
CA ARG A 149 3.40 -9.08 -15.78
C ARG A 149 3.87 -9.86 -16.99
N GLU A 150 5.19 -10.02 -17.09
CA GLU A 150 5.88 -10.59 -18.25
C GLU A 150 5.51 -12.07 -18.51
N THR A 151 5.13 -12.82 -17.47
CA THR A 151 4.75 -14.24 -17.57
C THR A 151 3.28 -14.47 -17.28
N ARG A 152 2.74 -15.56 -17.83
CA ARG A 152 1.34 -15.95 -17.64
C ARG A 152 1.05 -16.28 -16.18
N GLU A 153 1.96 -17.02 -15.54
CA GLU A 153 1.91 -17.38 -14.11
C GLU A 153 1.74 -16.12 -13.23
N LEU A 154 2.64 -15.14 -13.35
CA LEU A 154 2.56 -13.90 -12.56
C LEU A 154 1.28 -13.11 -12.83
N ALA A 155 0.82 -13.06 -14.09
CA ALA A 155 -0.44 -12.42 -14.44
C ALA A 155 -1.65 -13.15 -13.83
N GLU A 156 -1.65 -14.48 -13.85
CA GLU A 156 -2.71 -15.30 -13.23
C GLU A 156 -2.74 -15.13 -11.72
N GLN A 157 -1.58 -15.19 -11.04
CA GLN A 157 -1.43 -14.91 -9.62
C GLN A 157 -2.07 -13.55 -9.25
N GLU A 158 -1.63 -12.48 -9.92
CA GLU A 158 -2.07 -11.10 -9.67
C GLU A 158 -3.62 -10.98 -9.80
N GLY A 159 -4.19 -11.64 -10.80
CA GLY A 159 -5.64 -11.65 -11.01
C GLY A 159 -6.40 -12.49 -9.98
N GLN A 160 -5.87 -13.65 -9.59
CA GLN A 160 -6.50 -14.51 -8.59
C GLN A 160 -6.54 -13.84 -7.22
N MET A 161 -5.42 -13.23 -6.81
CA MET A 161 -5.33 -12.47 -5.56
C MET A 161 -6.25 -11.25 -5.57
N GLY A 162 -6.32 -10.51 -6.68
CA GLY A 162 -7.25 -9.38 -6.86
C GLY A 162 -8.71 -9.77 -6.69
N ARG A 163 -9.17 -10.82 -7.39
CA ARG A 163 -10.55 -11.32 -7.25
C ARG A 163 -10.84 -11.86 -5.85
N ALA A 164 -9.86 -12.48 -5.20
CA ALA A 164 -10.03 -12.97 -3.84
C ALA A 164 -10.23 -11.82 -2.84
N LEU A 165 -9.41 -10.78 -2.92
CA LEU A 165 -9.59 -9.60 -2.08
C LEU A 165 -10.89 -8.85 -2.42
N ALA A 166 -11.26 -8.73 -3.70
CA ALA A 166 -12.52 -8.11 -4.10
C ALA A 166 -13.75 -8.83 -3.53
N ARG A 167 -13.73 -10.17 -3.46
CA ARG A 167 -14.78 -10.95 -2.78
C ARG A 167 -14.87 -10.61 -1.29
N VAL A 168 -13.74 -10.47 -0.61
CA VAL A 168 -13.73 -10.03 0.80
C VAL A 168 -14.34 -8.64 0.94
N LEU A 169 -13.93 -7.69 0.09
CA LEU A 169 -14.45 -6.32 0.13
C LEU A 169 -15.94 -6.27 -0.18
N LYS A 170 -16.43 -7.10 -1.10
CA LYS A 170 -17.86 -7.22 -1.39
C LYS A 170 -18.68 -7.63 -0.17
N GLU A 171 -18.17 -8.55 0.65
CA GLU A 171 -18.84 -8.96 1.89
C GLU A 171 -18.74 -7.89 2.99
N LEU A 172 -17.64 -7.14 3.04
CA LEU A 172 -17.42 -6.10 4.05
C LEU A 172 -18.12 -4.77 3.71
N PHE A 173 -18.38 -4.53 2.43
CA PHE A 173 -18.99 -3.32 1.87
C PHE A 173 -20.05 -3.69 0.81
N PRO A 174 -21.15 -4.36 1.21
CA PRO A 174 -22.19 -4.82 0.29
C PRO A 174 -22.85 -3.69 -0.52
N GLU A 175 -22.82 -2.46 -0.01
CA GLU A 175 -23.35 -1.26 -0.65
C GLU A 175 -22.61 -0.83 -1.92
N LEU A 176 -21.39 -1.33 -2.15
CA LEU A 176 -20.59 -1.01 -3.34
C LEU A 176 -20.97 -1.85 -4.57
N GLU A 177 -21.82 -2.88 -4.41
CA GLU A 177 -22.29 -3.76 -5.50
C GLU A 177 -21.17 -4.27 -6.42
N LEU A 178 -20.03 -4.65 -5.84
CA LEU A 178 -18.84 -5.01 -6.60
C LEU A 178 -19.06 -6.27 -7.46
N ASP A 179 -18.66 -6.20 -8.73
CA ASP A 179 -18.32 -7.37 -9.53
C ASP A 179 -16.87 -7.76 -9.24
N ASP A 180 -16.66 -8.78 -8.42
CA ASP A 180 -15.33 -9.27 -8.06
C ASP A 180 -14.53 -9.70 -9.29
N ARG A 181 -15.20 -10.17 -10.36
CA ARG A 181 -14.55 -10.58 -11.61
C ARG A 181 -13.96 -9.42 -12.40
N SER A 182 -14.37 -8.19 -12.12
CA SER A 182 -13.82 -6.98 -12.75
C SER A 182 -12.41 -6.66 -12.26
N PHE A 183 -12.01 -7.18 -11.09
CA PHE A 183 -10.70 -6.92 -10.50
C PHE A 183 -9.62 -7.76 -11.18
N ARG A 184 -8.60 -7.06 -11.70
CA ARG A 184 -7.53 -7.65 -12.51
C ARG A 184 -6.21 -7.78 -11.79
N THR A 185 -6.03 -7.04 -10.69
CA THR A 185 -4.82 -7.04 -9.87
C THR A 185 -5.12 -6.96 -8.37
N TYR A 186 -4.18 -7.44 -7.55
CA TYR A 186 -4.26 -7.32 -6.09
C TYR A 186 -4.21 -5.84 -5.66
N ALA A 187 -3.33 -5.06 -6.29
CA ALA A 187 -3.21 -3.62 -6.05
C ALA A 187 -4.52 -2.84 -6.30
N GLN A 188 -5.33 -3.25 -7.29
CA GLN A 188 -6.63 -2.62 -7.56
C GLN A 188 -7.63 -2.85 -6.41
N ALA A 189 -7.72 -4.09 -5.93
CA ALA A 189 -8.61 -4.41 -4.82
C ALA A 189 -8.11 -3.79 -3.51
N LEU A 190 -6.80 -3.84 -3.24
CA LEU A 190 -6.22 -3.26 -2.04
C LEU A 190 -6.41 -1.74 -1.99
N SER A 191 -6.20 -1.03 -3.10
CA SER A 191 -6.42 0.42 -3.16
C SER A 191 -7.88 0.80 -2.90
N LEU A 192 -8.85 0.05 -3.44
CA LEU A 192 -10.26 0.25 -3.12
C LEU A 192 -10.52 0.06 -1.63
N GLY A 193 -10.04 -1.05 -1.05
CA GLY A 193 -10.18 -1.32 0.39
C GLY A 193 -9.57 -0.23 1.27
N SER A 194 -8.40 0.30 0.87
CA SER A 194 -7.76 1.42 1.57
C SER A 194 -8.61 2.68 1.55
N VAL A 195 -9.19 3.05 0.39
CA VAL A 195 -10.11 4.19 0.28
C VAL A 195 -11.37 3.98 1.11
N CYS A 196 -11.99 2.80 1.07
CA CYS A 196 -13.18 2.49 1.85
C CYS A 196 -12.95 2.60 3.36
N TYR A 197 -11.74 2.27 3.84
CA TYR A 197 -11.36 2.43 5.25
C TYR A 197 -10.79 3.80 5.61
N GLY A 198 -10.67 4.72 4.66
CA GLY A 198 -10.08 6.04 4.88
C GLY A 198 -8.61 5.99 5.31
N ILE A 199 -7.87 4.99 4.83
CA ILE A 199 -6.42 4.90 5.06
C ILE A 199 -5.74 5.95 4.18
N PRO A 200 -4.91 6.86 4.72
CA PRO A 200 -4.28 7.88 3.90
C PRO A 200 -3.38 7.26 2.82
N ARG A 201 -3.27 7.98 1.70
CA ARG A 201 -2.67 7.52 0.45
C ARG A 201 -1.26 6.93 0.61
N GLU A 202 -0.37 7.60 1.33
CA GLU A 202 1.01 7.16 1.55
C GLU A 202 1.09 5.94 2.47
N GLU A 203 0.25 5.87 3.50
CA GLU A 203 0.10 4.71 4.38
C GLU A 203 -0.50 3.51 3.63
N ALA A 204 -1.40 3.73 2.69
CA ALA A 204 -1.94 2.70 1.81
C ALA A 204 -0.86 2.13 0.87
N ALA A 205 0.02 2.97 0.32
CA ALA A 205 1.18 2.51 -0.44
C ALA A 205 2.20 1.75 0.43
N THR A 206 2.38 2.19 1.68
CA THR A 206 3.20 1.50 2.68
C THR A 206 2.62 0.10 2.98
N LEU A 207 1.31 -0.01 3.10
CA LEU A 207 0.59 -1.28 3.26
C LEU A 207 0.87 -2.23 2.09
N LEU A 208 0.74 -1.77 0.84
CA LEU A 208 1.07 -2.58 -0.34
C LEU A 208 2.52 -3.10 -0.28
N ALA A 209 3.46 -2.20 0.01
CA ALA A 209 4.88 -2.54 0.07
C ALA A 209 5.18 -3.55 1.21
N TYR A 210 4.58 -3.37 2.38
CA TYR A 210 4.68 -4.30 3.49
C TYR A 210 4.15 -5.69 3.11
N SER A 211 2.92 -5.76 2.56
CA SER A 211 2.30 -7.03 2.15
C SER A 211 3.14 -7.75 1.10
N TRP A 212 3.78 -7.02 0.19
CA TRP A 212 4.72 -7.60 -0.77
C TRP A 212 5.94 -8.21 -0.08
N VAL A 213 6.60 -7.48 0.83
CA VAL A 213 7.79 -7.98 1.54
C VAL A 213 7.43 -9.21 2.39
N GLU A 214 6.36 -9.12 3.16
CA GLU A 214 5.91 -10.19 4.05
C GLU A 214 5.57 -11.48 3.28
N GLN A 215 4.91 -11.36 2.12
CA GLN A 215 4.64 -12.49 1.24
C GLN A 215 5.95 -13.17 0.77
N HIS A 216 6.96 -12.39 0.37
CA HIS A 216 8.22 -12.94 -0.13
C HIS A 216 9.04 -13.60 0.98
N VAL A 217 9.11 -12.98 2.17
CA VAL A 217 9.78 -13.58 3.33
C VAL A 217 9.10 -14.89 3.73
N THR A 218 7.77 -14.95 3.68
CA THR A 218 6.99 -16.17 4.00
C THR A 218 7.23 -17.29 2.98
N ALA A 219 7.34 -16.95 1.69
CA ALA A 219 7.71 -17.92 0.66
C ALA A 219 9.13 -18.45 0.88
N LEU A 220 10.10 -17.58 1.16
CA LEU A 220 11.49 -17.97 1.46
C LEU A 220 11.60 -18.87 2.68
N ALA A 221 10.84 -18.59 3.75
CA ALA A 221 10.82 -19.41 4.97
C ALA A 221 10.36 -20.86 4.73
N ARG A 222 9.64 -21.10 3.62
CA ARG A 222 9.18 -22.43 3.21
C ARG A 222 10.09 -23.09 2.18
N LEU A 223 10.80 -22.30 1.37
CA LEU A 223 11.74 -22.78 0.34
C LEU A 223 13.12 -23.09 0.92
N LEU A 224 13.52 -22.40 1.99
CA LEU A 224 14.83 -22.49 2.60
C LEU A 224 14.71 -23.05 4.02
N PRO A 225 15.78 -23.67 4.57
CA PRO A 225 15.83 -24.07 5.97
C PRO A 225 16.02 -22.85 6.90
N LEU A 226 15.18 -21.83 6.75
CA LEU A 226 15.18 -20.64 7.58
C LEU A 226 14.35 -20.88 8.84
N GLY A 227 14.98 -20.71 10.00
CA GLY A 227 14.25 -20.70 11.27
C GLY A 227 13.33 -19.47 11.39
N PRO A 228 12.34 -19.49 12.30
CA PRO A 228 11.44 -18.36 12.55
C PRO A 228 12.20 -17.05 12.87
N LEU A 229 13.27 -17.14 13.67
CA LEU A 229 14.08 -15.98 14.03
C LEU A 229 14.84 -15.40 12.82
N ALA A 230 15.38 -16.25 11.94
CA ALA A 230 16.07 -15.80 10.73
C ALA A 230 15.09 -15.10 9.76
N SER A 231 13.87 -15.61 9.65
CA SER A 231 12.81 -14.98 8.83
C SER A 231 12.42 -13.60 9.36
N GLN A 232 12.29 -13.45 10.68
CA GLN A 232 12.00 -12.15 11.30
C GLN A 232 13.17 -11.16 11.16
N LYS A 233 14.43 -11.63 11.27
CA LYS A 233 15.61 -10.80 10.99
C LYS A 233 15.67 -10.34 9.53
N LEU A 234 15.32 -11.22 8.59
CA LEU A 234 15.25 -10.86 7.18
C LEU A 234 14.17 -9.79 6.94
N LEU A 235 12.98 -9.96 7.52
CA LEU A 235 11.91 -8.97 7.46
C LEU A 235 12.37 -7.62 8.00
N ASP A 236 12.87 -7.59 9.25
CA ASP A 236 13.41 -6.39 9.91
C ASP A 236 14.48 -5.69 9.06
N GLY A 237 15.36 -6.45 8.39
CA GLY A 237 16.38 -5.89 7.50
C GLY A 237 15.86 -5.25 6.21
N VAL A 238 14.65 -5.61 5.75
CA VAL A 238 14.06 -5.08 4.49
C VAL A 238 13.09 -3.93 4.76
N LEU A 239 12.34 -3.97 5.87
CA LEU A 239 11.30 -2.98 6.20
C LEU A 239 11.77 -1.50 6.14
N PRO A 240 12.99 -1.13 6.58
CA PRO A 240 13.48 0.25 6.48
C PRO A 240 13.50 0.81 5.05
N SER A 241 13.54 -0.07 4.03
CA SER A 241 13.55 0.34 2.62
C SER A 241 12.16 0.72 2.09
N ILE A 242 11.08 0.40 2.80
CA ILE A 242 9.70 0.69 2.35
C ILE A 242 9.48 2.19 2.18
N GLY A 243 9.89 3.01 3.15
CA GLY A 243 9.71 4.46 3.06
C GLY A 243 10.36 5.04 1.81
N ARG A 244 11.57 4.59 1.47
CA ARG A 244 12.26 4.98 0.23
C ARG A 244 11.49 4.54 -1.02
N ALA A 245 10.96 3.32 -1.04
CA ALA A 245 10.19 2.80 -2.17
C ALA A 245 8.90 3.58 -2.41
N VAL A 246 8.19 3.94 -1.33
CA VAL A 246 6.98 4.77 -1.40
C VAL A 246 7.30 6.16 -1.93
N LEU A 247 8.36 6.80 -1.43
CA LEU A 247 8.79 8.12 -1.92
C LEU A 247 9.12 8.11 -3.41
N ILE A 248 9.88 7.12 -3.88
CA ILE A 248 10.18 6.93 -5.31
C ILE A 248 8.86 6.83 -6.08
N GLY A 249 7.97 5.90 -5.71
CA GLY A 249 6.76 5.64 -6.48
C GLY A 249 5.76 6.81 -6.48
N SER A 250 5.69 7.58 -5.39
CA SER A 250 4.90 8.80 -5.31
C SER A 250 5.42 9.93 -6.19
N SER A 251 6.72 9.93 -6.52
CA SER A 251 7.35 11.00 -7.29
C SER A 251 7.31 10.82 -8.81
N LEU A 252 7.11 9.58 -9.28
CA LEU A 252 7.13 9.29 -10.71
C LEU A 252 5.92 9.89 -11.40
N LYS A 253 6.08 10.40 -12.61
CA LYS A 253 5.00 10.73 -13.54
C LYS A 253 4.56 9.49 -14.30
N ASP A 254 3.39 9.56 -14.93
CA ASP A 254 2.78 8.40 -15.61
C ASP A 254 3.63 7.85 -16.77
N ASP A 255 4.37 8.70 -17.47
CA ASP A 255 5.30 8.34 -18.55
C ASP A 255 6.64 7.79 -18.05
N GLU A 256 6.93 7.94 -16.76
CA GLU A 256 8.13 7.43 -16.10
C GLU A 256 7.87 6.08 -15.39
N ILE A 257 6.61 5.63 -15.33
CA ILE A 257 6.23 4.37 -14.71
C ILE A 257 6.75 3.22 -15.56
N GLY A 258 7.62 2.42 -14.97
CA GLY A 258 8.24 1.29 -15.65
C GLY A 258 9.36 0.70 -14.83
N ALA A 259 9.41 -0.62 -14.85
CA ALA A 259 10.52 -1.39 -14.34
C ALA A 259 10.80 -2.54 -15.32
N SER A 260 12.06 -2.97 -15.36
CA SER A 260 12.44 -4.19 -16.04
C SER A 260 13.18 -5.06 -15.03
N CYS A 261 12.74 -6.30 -14.87
CA CYS A 261 13.40 -7.27 -14.01
C CYS A 261 13.66 -8.56 -14.79
N PRO A 262 14.60 -8.56 -15.76
CA PRO A 262 14.82 -9.69 -16.65
C PRO A 262 15.13 -11.00 -15.91
N ARG A 263 15.83 -10.93 -14.76
CA ARG A 263 16.08 -12.11 -13.93
C ARG A 263 14.79 -12.67 -13.33
N LEU A 264 13.87 -11.83 -12.86
CA LEU A 264 12.57 -12.29 -12.37
C LEU A 264 11.75 -12.92 -13.51
N ALA A 265 11.73 -12.29 -14.69
CA ALA A 265 11.08 -12.81 -15.89
C ALA A 265 11.55 -14.23 -16.21
N LEU A 266 12.88 -14.41 -16.25
CA LEU A 266 13.52 -15.69 -16.53
C LEU A 266 13.23 -16.72 -15.44
N ALA A 267 13.33 -16.35 -14.16
CA ALA A 267 12.99 -17.25 -13.06
C ALA A 267 11.53 -17.72 -13.15
N SER A 268 10.60 -16.81 -13.39
CA SER A 268 9.19 -17.17 -13.55
C SER A 268 8.95 -18.05 -14.78
N ALA A 269 9.60 -17.76 -15.92
CA ALA A 269 9.49 -18.59 -17.11
C ALA A 269 10.07 -20.01 -16.89
N PHE A 270 11.18 -20.13 -16.14
CA PHE A 270 11.75 -21.43 -15.79
C PHE A 270 10.87 -22.21 -14.83
N HIS A 271 10.21 -21.53 -13.89
CA HIS A 271 9.27 -22.13 -12.95
C HIS A 271 8.08 -22.83 -13.66
N GLU A 272 7.65 -22.34 -14.83
CA GLU A 272 6.62 -23.01 -15.64
C GLU A 272 7.03 -24.43 -16.06
N THR A 273 8.32 -24.70 -16.19
CA THR A 273 8.89 -25.97 -16.67
C THR A 273 9.60 -26.80 -15.60
N GLN A 274 9.54 -26.37 -14.34
CA GLN A 274 10.25 -27.01 -13.24
C GLN A 274 9.65 -28.39 -12.87
N TYR A 275 10.50 -29.38 -12.67
CA TYR A 275 10.08 -30.78 -12.42
C TYR A 275 9.43 -30.98 -11.05
N CYS A 276 10.00 -30.39 -10.00
CA CYS A 276 9.44 -30.42 -8.64
C CYS A 276 8.91 -29.02 -8.27
N ARG A 277 7.63 -28.91 -7.91
CA ARG A 277 6.98 -27.63 -7.55
C ARG A 277 6.23 -27.73 -6.24
N VAL A 278 6.55 -26.86 -5.29
CA VAL A 278 5.87 -26.71 -4.00
C VAL A 278 4.89 -25.54 -4.03
N PHE A 279 5.13 -24.55 -4.91
CA PHE A 279 4.27 -23.38 -5.07
C PHE A 279 3.61 -23.29 -6.46
N ARG A 280 2.53 -22.53 -6.50
CA ARG A 280 2.05 -21.89 -7.74
C ARG A 280 2.89 -20.62 -7.96
N SER A 281 2.99 -20.12 -9.18
CA SER A 281 3.49 -18.77 -9.47
C SER A 281 2.61 -18.10 -10.48
#